data_AF-A0A9X0A120-F1
#
_entry.id   AF-A0A9X0A120-F1
#
_cell.length_a   1.000
_cell.length_b   1.000
_cell.length_c   1.000
_cell.angle_alpha   90.00
_cell.angle_beta   90.00
_cell.angle_gamma   90.00
#
_symmetry.space_group_name_H-M   'P 1'
#
loop_
_entity.id
_entity.type
_entity.pdbx_description
1 polymer ?
#
loop_
_entity_poly.entity_id
_entity_poly.type
_entity_poly.pdbx_seq_one_letter_code
_entity_poly.pdbx_strand_id
1 'polypeptide(L)'
;MDLRDISGTQVTFSFDFVLALEWNEWPVCAKEWVARDRKWPDQTFVAEVINSGVYLVPKASECGDPDLEWRISFSKAEKMLFSRFPKPRGECVFPDGRKITYDHLLIPDASCRIECYRILKEMFKEHLSIPKILSSYHLKTIMLWACEKHPEDFWESANSAICFLGLLDDLLHCLATQQLPQFFVPSNNLLLHHDNDFLLTLTRKVSLIRTKPLQYIRTHEDDMGIQVTYSDSFIEDSEKAQLESMKTWFTGAPKQSQGEVIAQMSYSYKMTGKFDPSRVDNTYLRDKDSSK
;
A
#
# COMPACT_ATOMS: atom_id res chain seq x y z
N MET A 1 38.87 26.95 -20.88
CA MET A 1 37.49 27.03 -20.36
C MET A 1 37.43 26.04 -19.21
N ASP A 2 37.14 26.56 -18.02
CA ASP A 2 37.49 25.98 -16.71
C ASP A 2 36.55 24.83 -16.31
N LEU A 3 37.11 23.77 -15.71
CA LEU A 3 36.41 22.55 -15.24
C LEU A 3 35.97 22.67 -13.77
N ARG A 4 35.45 23.84 -13.38
CA ARG A 4 35.09 24.13 -11.98
C ARG A 4 33.79 24.92 -11.89
N ASP A 5 32.64 24.33 -12.28
CA ASP A 5 31.35 24.88 -11.85
C ASP A 5 30.13 23.95 -12.01
N ILE A 6 30.20 22.75 -11.43
CA ILE A 6 28.97 21.99 -11.11
C ILE A 6 29.11 21.50 -9.67
N SER A 7 28.52 22.25 -8.74
CA SER A 7 28.26 21.80 -7.37
C SER A 7 27.30 20.62 -7.44
N GLY A 8 27.88 19.42 -7.56
CA GLY A 8 27.17 18.17 -7.78
C GLY A 8 26.26 17.80 -6.61
N THR A 9 24.97 17.67 -6.89
CA THR A 9 24.05 16.91 -6.04
C THR A 9 24.46 15.45 -6.14
N GLN A 10 25.16 14.94 -5.12
CA GLN A 10 25.60 13.55 -5.06
C GLN A 10 24.39 12.66 -4.76
N VAL A 11 23.76 12.10 -5.80
CA VAL A 11 22.67 11.14 -5.64
C VAL A 11 23.26 9.83 -5.11
N THR A 12 22.88 9.45 -3.90
CA THR A 12 23.33 8.21 -3.26
C THR A 12 22.29 7.12 -3.51
N PHE A 13 22.68 6.04 -4.17
CA PHE A 13 21.85 4.85 -4.35
C PHE A 13 22.23 3.80 -3.30
N SER A 14 21.23 3.27 -2.61
CA SER A 14 21.39 2.12 -1.70
C SER A 14 20.83 0.88 -2.38
N PHE A 15 21.59 -0.21 -2.36
CA PHE A 15 21.19 -1.50 -2.90
C PHE A 15 21.29 -2.56 -1.80
N ASP A 16 20.21 -3.29 -1.59
CA ASP A 16 20.17 -4.43 -0.68
C ASP A 16 20.34 -5.73 -1.48
N PHE A 17 21.48 -6.40 -1.31
CA PHE A 17 21.70 -7.73 -1.87
C PHE A 17 21.30 -8.78 -0.84
N VAL A 18 20.32 -9.61 -1.18
CA VAL A 18 19.83 -10.69 -0.31
C VAL A 18 20.08 -12.02 -1.00
N LEU A 19 20.86 -12.89 -0.34
CA LEU A 19 21.01 -14.27 -0.78
C LEU A 19 19.66 -14.98 -0.64
N ALA A 20 19.28 -15.71 -1.68
CA ALA A 20 18.02 -16.44 -1.71
C ALA A 20 18.24 -17.83 -2.32
N LEU A 21 17.84 -18.87 -1.59
CA LEU A 21 17.71 -20.21 -2.14
C LEU A 21 16.32 -20.37 -2.74
N GLU A 22 16.25 -20.96 -3.92
CA GLU A 22 14.99 -21.27 -4.57
C GLU A 22 14.41 -22.58 -4.02
N TRP A 23 13.15 -22.54 -3.57
CA TRP A 23 12.40 -23.73 -3.15
C TRP A 23 11.14 -23.84 -4.00
N ASN A 24 11.09 -24.86 -4.84
CA ASN A 24 10.04 -25.04 -5.86
C ASN A 24 8.74 -25.68 -5.30
N GLU A 25 8.47 -25.52 -4.01
CA GLU A 25 7.26 -26.04 -3.38
C GLU A 25 6.58 -24.95 -2.56
N TRP A 26 5.27 -25.11 -2.37
CA TRP A 26 4.50 -24.22 -1.53
C TRP A 26 4.54 -24.69 -0.07
N PRO A 27 4.91 -23.80 0.88
CA PRO A 27 5.14 -24.20 2.25
C PRO A 27 3.84 -24.62 2.95
N VAL A 28 3.95 -25.61 3.84
CA VAL A 28 2.81 -26.19 4.57
C VAL A 28 2.06 -25.13 5.39
N CYS A 29 2.78 -24.16 5.96
CA CYS A 29 2.19 -23.07 6.75
C CYS A 29 1.29 -22.13 5.91
N ALA A 30 1.44 -22.12 4.58
CA ALA A 30 0.63 -21.31 3.67
C ALA A 30 -0.45 -22.13 2.93
N LYS A 31 -0.75 -23.36 3.40
CA LYS A 31 -1.78 -24.22 2.78
C LYS A 31 -3.18 -23.59 2.82
N GLU A 32 -3.50 -22.84 3.87
CA GLU A 32 -4.79 -22.17 4.01
C GLU A 32 -5.02 -21.18 2.86
N TRP A 33 -3.97 -20.45 2.42
CA TRP A 33 -4.06 -19.55 1.28
C TRP A 33 -4.52 -20.25 0.00
N VAL A 34 -4.17 -21.53 -0.19
CA VAL A 34 -4.55 -22.30 -1.38
C VAL A 34 -6.06 -22.55 -1.43
N ALA A 35 -6.68 -22.75 -0.28
CA ALA A 35 -8.06 -23.22 -0.14
C ALA A 35 -9.08 -22.09 0.11
N ARG A 36 -8.66 -20.83 0.18
CA ARG A 36 -9.58 -19.72 0.43
C ARG A 36 -10.60 -19.57 -0.69
N ASP A 37 -11.84 -19.31 -0.29
CA ASP A 37 -12.88 -18.85 -1.20
C ASP A 37 -12.66 -17.36 -1.51
N ARG A 38 -12.43 -17.04 -2.78
CA ARG A 38 -12.11 -15.69 -3.25
C ARG A 38 -12.45 -15.51 -4.72
N LYS A 39 -12.64 -14.25 -5.12
CA LYS A 39 -12.78 -13.86 -6.53
C LYS A 39 -11.46 -13.45 -7.16
N TRP A 40 -10.59 -12.83 -6.38
CA TRP A 40 -9.26 -12.40 -6.80
C TRP A 40 -8.21 -12.87 -5.78
N PRO A 41 -7.06 -13.39 -6.22
CA PRO A 41 -6.84 -13.93 -7.57
C PRO A 41 -7.74 -15.14 -7.84
N ASP A 42 -8.04 -15.39 -9.11
CA ASP A 42 -8.76 -16.60 -9.51
C ASP A 42 -7.92 -17.87 -9.27
N GLN A 43 -8.59 -19.02 -9.16
CA GLN A 43 -7.93 -20.26 -8.75
C GLN A 43 -6.93 -20.80 -9.80
N THR A 44 -7.08 -20.43 -11.08
CA THR A 44 -6.09 -20.77 -12.11
C THR A 44 -4.79 -20.03 -11.83
N PHE A 45 -4.88 -18.73 -11.55
CA PHE A 45 -3.69 -17.94 -11.23
C PHE A 45 -3.08 -18.31 -9.87
N VAL A 46 -3.89 -18.71 -8.89
CA VAL A 46 -3.40 -19.27 -7.62
C VAL A 46 -2.51 -20.49 -7.87
N ALA A 47 -2.92 -21.40 -8.77
CA ALA A 47 -2.11 -22.56 -9.12
C ALA A 47 -0.77 -22.15 -9.78
N GLU A 48 -0.76 -21.14 -10.64
CA GLU A 48 0.47 -20.57 -11.20
C GLU A 48 1.41 -20.02 -10.11
N VAL A 49 0.86 -19.28 -9.14
CA VAL A 49 1.63 -18.73 -8.02
C VAL A 49 2.24 -19.85 -7.16
N ILE A 50 1.46 -20.89 -6.85
CA ILE A 50 1.91 -22.07 -6.09
C ILE A 50 3.05 -22.78 -6.82
N ASN A 51 2.90 -22.99 -8.14
CA ASN A 51 3.90 -23.66 -8.98
C ASN A 51 5.21 -22.87 -9.09
N SER A 52 5.20 -21.56 -8.83
CA SER A 52 6.41 -20.74 -8.81
C SER A 52 7.30 -20.98 -7.58
N GLY A 53 6.76 -21.63 -6.54
CA GLY A 53 7.43 -21.88 -5.28
C GLY A 53 7.69 -20.61 -4.46
N VAL A 54 8.69 -20.69 -3.58
CA VAL A 54 9.11 -19.61 -2.68
C VAL A 54 10.63 -19.45 -2.70
N TYR A 55 11.12 -18.43 -2.02
CA TYR A 55 12.54 -18.33 -1.68
C TYR A 55 12.76 -18.60 -0.19
N LEU A 56 13.93 -19.10 0.17
CA LEU A 56 14.46 -19.05 1.52
C LEU A 56 15.55 -17.99 1.60
N VAL A 57 15.47 -17.10 2.59
CA VAL A 57 16.48 -16.06 2.83
C VAL A 57 17.11 -16.24 4.22
N PRO A 58 18.42 -16.02 4.38
CA PRO A 58 19.09 -16.12 5.67
C PRO A 58 18.66 -14.93 6.53
N LYS A 59 17.68 -15.18 7.41
CA LYS A 59 17.17 -14.18 8.35
C LYS A 59 16.60 -14.91 9.56
N ALA A 60 17.31 -14.80 10.67
CA ALA A 60 16.87 -15.30 11.95
C ALA A 60 15.59 -14.60 12.43
N SER A 61 14.77 -15.35 13.17
CA SER A 61 13.76 -14.79 14.05
C SER A 61 14.40 -14.00 15.21
N GLU A 62 13.63 -13.20 15.93
CA GLU A 62 14.16 -12.35 17.02
C GLU A 62 14.85 -13.15 18.14
N CYS A 63 14.44 -14.39 18.36
CA CYS A 63 15.03 -15.31 19.35
C CYS A 63 15.79 -16.47 18.70
N GLY A 64 16.04 -16.39 17.39
CA GLY A 64 16.60 -17.47 16.58
C GLY A 64 18.11 -17.43 16.44
N ASP A 65 18.68 -18.54 15.94
CA ASP A 65 20.10 -18.62 15.61
C ASP A 65 20.37 -18.06 14.20
N PRO A 66 21.13 -16.95 14.06
CA PRO A 66 21.39 -16.33 12.76
C PRO A 66 22.20 -17.19 11.80
N ASP A 67 22.93 -18.20 12.29
CA ASP A 67 23.76 -19.06 11.46
C ASP A 67 22.98 -20.27 10.91
N LEU A 68 21.81 -20.58 11.50
CA LEU A 68 21.02 -21.77 11.17
C LEU A 68 19.63 -21.45 10.62
N GLU A 69 19.08 -20.28 10.92
CA GLU A 69 17.70 -19.96 10.57
C GLU A 69 17.51 -19.31 9.19
N TRP A 70 16.46 -19.78 8.53
CA TRP A 70 16.00 -19.28 7.25
C TRP A 70 14.57 -18.81 7.36
N ARG A 71 14.27 -17.71 6.68
CA ARG A 71 12.91 -17.19 6.56
C ARG A 71 12.37 -17.48 5.16
N ILE A 72 11.13 -17.95 5.12
CA ILE A 72 10.38 -18.07 3.86
C ILE A 72 10.08 -16.67 3.32
N SER A 73 10.39 -16.45 2.05
CA SER A 73 10.10 -15.23 1.30
C SER A 73 9.15 -15.52 0.16
N PHE A 74 7.99 -14.86 0.18
CA PHE A 74 6.96 -14.93 -0.84
C PHE A 74 7.16 -13.87 -1.95
N SER A 75 8.36 -13.32 -2.11
CA SER A 75 8.61 -12.23 -3.07
C SER A 75 8.30 -12.59 -4.51
N LYS A 76 8.41 -13.87 -4.93
CA LYS A 76 7.91 -14.36 -6.22
C LYS A 76 6.41 -14.18 -6.34
N ALA A 77 5.66 -14.74 -5.39
CA ALA A 77 4.20 -14.68 -5.34
C ALA A 77 3.70 -13.23 -5.29
N GLU A 78 4.30 -12.39 -4.45
CA GLU A 78 4.00 -10.95 -4.40
C GLU A 78 4.22 -10.29 -5.76
N LYS A 79 5.37 -10.52 -6.40
CA LYS A 79 5.66 -9.97 -7.73
C LYS A 79 4.62 -10.42 -8.77
N MET A 80 4.23 -11.69 -8.74
CA MET A 80 3.18 -12.23 -9.62
C MET A 80 1.84 -11.55 -9.37
N LEU A 81 1.40 -11.41 -8.12
CA LEU A 81 0.14 -10.75 -7.78
C LEU A 81 0.12 -9.28 -8.21
N PHE A 82 1.18 -8.52 -7.89
CA PHE A 82 1.30 -7.12 -8.31
C PHE A 82 1.42 -6.95 -9.83
N SER A 83 1.92 -7.98 -10.55
CA SER A 83 1.98 -7.94 -12.02
C SER A 83 0.61 -8.00 -12.70
N ARG A 84 -0.42 -8.48 -11.98
CA ARG A 84 -1.81 -8.47 -12.46
C ARG A 84 -2.50 -7.13 -12.30
N PHE A 85 -1.88 -6.18 -11.59
CA PHE A 85 -2.45 -4.84 -11.48
C PHE A 85 -2.32 -4.13 -12.84
N PRO A 86 -3.41 -3.52 -13.36
CA PRO A 86 -3.35 -2.78 -14.61
C PRO A 86 -2.30 -1.68 -14.53
N LYS A 87 -1.37 -1.67 -15.47
CA LYS A 87 -0.32 -0.65 -15.55
C LYS A 87 -0.90 0.61 -16.20
N PRO A 88 -0.54 1.81 -15.72
CA PRO A 88 -0.98 3.05 -16.35
C PRO A 88 -0.53 3.08 -17.82
N ARG A 89 -1.42 3.53 -18.71
CA ARG A 89 -1.09 3.81 -20.11
C ARG A 89 -0.22 5.06 -20.18
N GLY A 90 0.85 5.05 -20.94
CA GLY A 90 1.61 6.28 -21.20
C GLY A 90 2.93 6.06 -21.92
N GLU A 91 3.33 7.11 -22.64
CA GLU A 91 4.67 7.28 -23.19
C GLU A 91 5.38 8.29 -22.28
N CYS A 92 6.43 7.85 -21.58
CA CYS A 92 7.31 8.76 -20.86
C CYS A 92 8.43 9.16 -21.83
N VAL A 93 8.46 10.42 -22.26
CA VAL A 93 9.53 10.99 -23.08
C VAL A 93 10.45 11.79 -22.17
N PHE A 94 11.69 11.32 -22.02
CA PHE A 94 12.70 12.02 -21.23
C PHE A 94 13.13 13.31 -21.92
N PRO A 95 13.65 14.30 -21.18
CA PRO A 95 14.22 15.52 -21.76
C PRO A 95 15.31 15.26 -22.82
N ASP A 96 15.99 14.11 -22.74
CA ASP A 96 16.99 13.67 -23.72
C ASP A 96 16.41 12.89 -24.93
N GLY A 97 15.08 12.79 -25.03
CA GLY A 97 14.38 12.12 -26.11
C GLY A 97 14.25 10.60 -25.98
N ARG A 98 14.79 9.98 -24.91
CA ARG A 98 14.50 8.57 -24.62
C ARG A 98 13.01 8.39 -24.36
N LYS A 99 12.46 7.26 -24.80
CA LYS A 99 11.04 6.95 -24.68
C LYS A 99 10.87 5.63 -23.95
N ILE A 100 10.05 5.62 -22.90
CA ILE A 100 9.55 4.39 -22.30
C ILE A 100 8.06 4.29 -22.61
N THR A 101 7.74 3.32 -23.45
CA THR A 101 6.37 2.94 -23.77
C THR A 101 6.00 1.75 -22.89
N TYR A 102 5.01 1.90 -22.03
CA TYR A 102 4.43 0.76 -21.31
C TYR A 102 3.43 0.06 -22.23
N ASP A 103 3.95 -0.65 -23.22
CA ASP A 103 3.14 -1.30 -24.24
C ASP A 103 2.87 -2.74 -23.85
N HIS A 104 1.80 -2.99 -23.08
CA HIS A 104 1.03 -4.24 -23.10
C HIS A 104 -0.33 -4.02 -22.41
N LEU A 105 -1.38 -4.04 -23.24
CA LEU A 105 -2.81 -4.14 -22.98
C LEU A 105 -3.27 -4.31 -21.52
N LEU A 106 -3.90 -3.26 -20.97
CA LEU A 106 -5.15 -3.27 -20.20
C LEU A 106 -5.69 -1.83 -20.15
N ILE A 107 -7.02 -1.70 -20.08
CA ILE A 107 -7.78 -0.47 -20.37
C ILE A 107 -7.30 0.72 -19.50
N PRO A 108 -6.98 1.88 -20.09
CA PRO A 108 -6.37 3.03 -19.39
C PRO A 108 -7.18 3.63 -18.24
N ASP A 109 -8.46 3.25 -18.09
CA ASP A 109 -9.41 3.88 -17.17
C ASP A 109 -10.15 2.87 -16.26
N ALA A 110 -9.73 1.60 -16.20
CA ALA A 110 -10.54 0.56 -15.56
C ALA A 110 -10.21 0.27 -14.08
N SER A 111 -9.01 0.60 -13.59
CA SER A 111 -8.64 0.22 -12.21
C SER A 111 -7.71 1.23 -11.53
N CYS A 112 -8.09 1.70 -10.35
CA CYS A 112 -7.33 2.60 -9.49
C CYS A 112 -6.32 1.90 -8.55
N ARG A 113 -6.23 0.55 -8.55
CA ARG A 113 -5.35 -0.21 -7.63
C ARG A 113 -3.92 0.32 -7.49
N ILE A 114 -3.21 0.46 -8.62
CA ILE A 114 -1.80 0.92 -8.60
C ILE A 114 -1.71 2.34 -8.08
N GLU A 115 -2.65 3.21 -8.47
CA GLU A 115 -2.66 4.61 -8.07
C GLU A 115 -2.90 4.74 -6.57
N CYS A 116 -3.94 4.09 -6.04
CA CYS A 116 -4.21 4.06 -4.59
C CYS A 116 -3.02 3.49 -3.81
N TYR A 117 -2.38 2.43 -4.29
CA TYR A 117 -1.19 1.86 -3.64
C TYR A 117 0.02 2.80 -3.67
N ARG A 118 0.25 3.51 -4.79
CA ARG A 118 1.32 4.51 -4.91
C ARG A 118 1.12 5.67 -3.93
N ILE A 119 -0.09 6.21 -3.88
CA ILE A 119 -0.45 7.29 -2.95
C ILE A 119 -0.25 6.84 -1.50
N LEU A 120 -0.69 5.63 -1.16
CA LEU A 120 -0.47 5.06 0.17
C LEU A 120 1.02 4.96 0.52
N LYS A 121 1.85 4.54 -0.44
CA LYS A 121 3.32 4.50 -0.27
C LYS A 121 3.93 5.88 -0.03
N GLU A 122 3.53 6.89 -0.79
CA GLU A 122 4.05 8.25 -0.61
C GLU A 122 3.61 8.84 0.73
N MET A 123 2.34 8.66 1.10
CA MET A 123 1.88 9.01 2.45
C MET A 123 2.66 8.30 3.55
N PHE A 124 2.98 7.02 3.36
CA PHE A 124 3.81 6.30 4.30
C PHE A 124 5.21 6.90 4.41
N LYS A 125 5.87 7.17 3.29
CA LYS A 125 7.23 7.71 3.26
C LYS A 125 7.30 9.05 4.00
N GLU A 126 6.38 9.95 3.70
CA GLU A 126 6.34 11.31 4.24
C GLU A 126 5.86 11.37 5.68
N HIS A 127 4.88 10.54 6.05
CA HIS A 127 4.16 10.71 7.31
C HIS A 127 4.20 9.49 8.23
N LEU A 128 4.37 8.27 7.75
CA LEU A 128 4.21 7.06 8.57
C LEU A 128 5.48 6.21 8.71
N SER A 129 6.61 6.69 8.17
CA SER A 129 7.91 6.01 8.22
C SER A 129 8.54 6.02 9.62
N ILE A 130 8.05 6.90 10.51
CA ILE A 130 8.47 7.02 11.90
C ILE A 130 7.24 6.92 12.81
N PRO A 131 7.25 6.05 13.84
CA PRO A 131 8.30 5.09 14.20
C PRO A 131 8.52 4.01 13.13
N LYS A 132 9.72 3.40 13.09
CA LYS A 132 10.12 2.37 12.11
C LYS A 132 9.47 1.00 12.37
N ILE A 133 8.15 1.00 12.48
CA ILE A 133 7.30 -0.19 12.59
C ILE A 133 6.80 -0.56 11.20
N LEU A 134 6.14 0.38 10.54
CA LEU A 134 5.61 0.17 9.21
C LEU A 134 6.72 0.16 8.17
N SER A 135 6.50 -0.60 7.11
CA SER A 135 7.41 -0.74 5.98
C SER A 135 6.60 -0.95 4.72
N SER A 136 7.25 -0.91 3.56
CA SER A 136 6.61 -1.25 2.28
C SER A 136 5.97 -2.64 2.29
N TYR A 137 6.47 -3.57 3.11
CA TYR A 137 5.89 -4.91 3.26
C TYR A 137 4.50 -4.89 3.89
N HIS A 138 4.30 -4.05 4.92
CA HIS A 138 3.00 -3.88 5.56
C HIS A 138 1.97 -3.30 4.59
N LEU A 139 2.37 -2.28 3.81
CA LEU A 139 1.49 -1.67 2.80
C LEU A 139 1.14 -2.65 1.67
N LYS A 140 2.10 -3.46 1.22
CA LYS A 140 1.82 -4.55 0.26
C LYS A 140 0.79 -5.51 0.81
N THR A 141 0.92 -5.89 2.08
CA THR A 141 0.00 -6.81 2.74
C THR A 141 -1.42 -6.23 2.83
N ILE A 142 -1.56 -4.95 3.22
CA ILE A 142 -2.85 -4.24 3.20
C ILE A 142 -3.46 -4.25 1.80
N MET A 143 -2.67 -3.91 0.77
CA MET A 143 -3.14 -3.86 -0.61
C MET A 143 -3.64 -5.22 -1.11
N LEU A 144 -2.91 -6.31 -0.80
CA LEU A 144 -3.29 -7.67 -1.20
C LEU A 144 -4.59 -8.12 -0.50
N TRP A 145 -4.73 -7.85 0.80
CA TRP A 145 -5.98 -8.13 1.52
C TRP A 145 -7.17 -7.34 0.96
N ALA A 146 -6.98 -6.05 0.67
CA ALA A 146 -8.03 -5.24 0.06
C ALA A 146 -8.45 -5.80 -1.31
N CYS A 147 -7.50 -6.29 -2.12
CA CYS A 147 -7.80 -6.89 -3.42
C CYS A 147 -8.56 -8.22 -3.30
N GLU A 148 -8.26 -9.05 -2.29
CA GLU A 148 -9.01 -10.30 -2.05
C GLU A 148 -10.41 -10.03 -1.48
N LYS A 149 -10.55 -8.99 -0.65
CA LYS A 149 -11.80 -8.57 0.01
C LYS A 149 -12.83 -7.98 -0.96
N HIS A 150 -12.38 -7.21 -1.94
CA HIS A 150 -13.26 -6.43 -2.80
C HIS A 150 -13.36 -6.99 -4.23
N PRO A 151 -14.56 -6.95 -4.86
CA PRO A 151 -14.74 -7.36 -6.25
C PRO A 151 -14.02 -6.43 -7.25
N GLU A 152 -13.97 -6.80 -8.53
CA GLU A 152 -13.22 -6.05 -9.55
C GLU A 152 -13.76 -4.63 -9.80
N ASP A 153 -15.08 -4.47 -9.84
CA ASP A 153 -15.81 -3.20 -10.05
C ASP A 153 -15.56 -2.18 -8.93
N PHE A 154 -15.29 -2.64 -7.72
CA PHE A 154 -14.86 -1.78 -6.62
C PHE A 154 -13.66 -0.93 -7.02
N TRP A 155 -12.72 -1.52 -7.75
CA TRP A 155 -11.45 -0.89 -8.11
C TRP A 155 -11.55 0.04 -9.31
N GLU A 156 -12.72 0.30 -9.89
CA GLU A 156 -12.87 1.23 -11.01
C GLU A 156 -12.29 2.62 -10.72
N SER A 157 -11.76 3.29 -11.73
CA SER A 157 -11.13 4.61 -11.56
C SER A 157 -12.08 5.68 -11.00
N ALA A 158 -13.38 5.56 -11.25
CA ALA A 158 -14.40 6.43 -10.64
C ALA A 158 -14.50 6.26 -9.10
N ASN A 159 -14.07 5.11 -8.57
CA ASN A 159 -14.09 4.80 -7.15
C ASN A 159 -12.75 5.08 -6.46
N SER A 160 -11.80 5.73 -7.13
CA SER A 160 -10.43 5.93 -6.66
C SER A 160 -10.30 6.57 -5.28
N ALA A 161 -11.05 7.64 -4.99
CA ALA A 161 -11.09 8.26 -3.66
C ALA A 161 -11.56 7.26 -2.61
N ILE A 162 -12.63 6.54 -2.91
CA ILE A 162 -13.26 5.58 -2.01
C ILE A 162 -12.32 4.38 -1.76
N CYS A 163 -11.68 3.85 -2.80
CA CYS A 163 -10.67 2.79 -2.70
C CYS A 163 -9.49 3.21 -1.84
N PHE A 164 -8.95 4.39 -2.09
CA PHE A 164 -7.82 4.93 -1.33
C PHE A 164 -8.17 5.11 0.15
N LEU A 165 -9.34 5.70 0.45
CA LEU A 165 -9.82 5.85 1.82
C LEU A 165 -10.05 4.48 2.49
N GLY A 166 -10.50 3.48 1.74
CA GLY A 166 -10.63 2.10 2.20
C GLY A 166 -9.29 1.49 2.62
N LEU A 167 -8.20 1.74 1.87
CA LEU A 167 -6.86 1.28 2.26
C LEU A 167 -6.37 1.93 3.55
N LEU A 168 -6.67 3.22 3.75
CA LEU A 168 -6.36 3.91 5.01
C LEU A 168 -7.19 3.36 6.17
N ASP A 169 -8.46 3.02 5.94
CA ASP A 169 -9.31 2.39 6.95
C ASP A 169 -8.82 0.99 7.33
N ASP A 170 -8.41 0.17 6.36
CA ASP A 170 -7.84 -1.16 6.61
C ASP A 170 -6.52 -1.04 7.41
N LEU A 171 -5.63 -0.10 7.04
CA LEU A 171 -4.41 0.17 7.80
C LEU A 171 -4.71 0.64 9.23
N LEU A 172 -5.65 1.58 9.38
CA LEU A 172 -6.10 2.09 10.67
C LEU A 172 -6.65 0.96 11.54
N HIS A 173 -7.47 0.08 10.97
CA HIS A 173 -8.04 -1.07 11.66
C HIS A 173 -6.95 -2.03 12.14
N CYS A 174 -6.00 -2.39 11.26
CA CYS A 174 -4.89 -3.27 11.62
C CYS A 174 -4.01 -2.69 12.74
N LEU A 175 -3.73 -1.40 12.70
CA LEU A 175 -2.95 -0.73 13.76
C LEU A 175 -3.74 -0.68 15.09
N ALA A 176 -5.02 -0.32 15.04
CA ALA A 176 -5.87 -0.21 16.23
C ALA A 176 -6.11 -1.56 16.91
N THR A 177 -6.25 -2.63 16.13
CA THR A 177 -6.42 -4.00 16.62
C THR A 177 -5.09 -4.71 16.87
N GLN A 178 -3.98 -4.12 16.42
CA GLN A 178 -2.65 -4.72 16.42
C GLN A 178 -2.59 -6.04 15.64
N GLN A 179 -3.48 -6.22 14.65
CA GLN A 179 -3.56 -7.42 13.83
C GLN A 179 -3.34 -7.04 12.37
N LEU A 180 -2.18 -7.41 11.82
CA LEU A 180 -1.96 -7.50 10.38
C LEU A 180 -1.51 -8.92 10.02
N PRO A 181 -2.47 -9.84 9.77
CA PRO A 181 -2.15 -11.16 9.28
C PRO A 181 -1.34 -11.08 7.98
N GLN A 182 -0.24 -11.83 7.89
CA GLN A 182 0.51 -11.93 6.65
C GLN A 182 -0.37 -12.60 5.59
N PHE A 183 -0.36 -12.07 4.36
CA PHE A 183 -1.34 -12.44 3.32
C PHE A 183 -1.41 -13.94 2.97
N PHE A 184 -0.26 -14.60 2.86
CA PHE A 184 -0.11 -16.03 2.56
C PHE A 184 -0.15 -16.94 3.81
N VAL A 185 0.21 -16.40 4.99
CA VAL A 185 0.27 -17.12 6.27
C VAL A 185 -0.44 -16.29 7.35
N PRO A 186 -1.77 -16.31 7.43
CA PRO A 186 -2.51 -15.43 8.34
C PRO A 186 -2.20 -15.63 9.82
N SER A 187 -1.73 -16.83 10.20
CA SER A 187 -1.27 -17.11 11.56
C SER A 187 -0.03 -16.30 11.96
N ASN A 188 0.68 -15.71 10.99
CA ASN A 188 1.81 -14.83 11.22
C ASN A 188 1.34 -13.36 11.22
N ASN A 189 1.20 -12.77 12.41
CA ASN A 189 0.85 -11.37 12.55
C ASN A 189 2.10 -10.47 12.40
N LEU A 190 2.09 -9.58 11.40
CA LEU A 190 3.20 -8.70 11.08
C LEU A 190 3.38 -7.52 12.05
N LEU A 191 2.35 -7.21 12.84
CA LEU A 191 2.43 -6.16 13.88
C LEU A 191 2.79 -6.73 15.26
N LEU A 192 2.97 -8.05 15.35
CA LEU A 192 3.35 -8.71 16.60
C LEU A 192 4.74 -8.23 17.05
N HIS A 193 4.95 -8.18 18.36
CA HIS A 193 6.21 -7.79 19.02
C HIS A 193 6.60 -6.30 18.90
N HIS A 194 5.78 -5.46 18.24
CA HIS A 194 5.97 -4.01 18.28
C HIS A 194 5.36 -3.38 19.52
N ASP A 195 5.97 -2.28 19.98
CA ASP A 195 5.52 -1.54 21.15
C ASP A 195 4.14 -0.89 20.92
N ASN A 196 3.27 -1.05 21.91
CA ASN A 196 1.88 -0.61 21.85
C ASN A 196 1.72 0.92 21.75
N ASP A 197 2.62 1.69 22.37
CA ASP A 197 2.54 3.15 22.34
C ASP A 197 2.97 3.68 20.97
N PHE A 198 3.94 3.04 20.33
CA PHE A 198 4.31 3.34 18.95
C PHE A 198 3.22 2.95 17.95
N LEU A 199 2.56 1.80 18.13
CA LEU A 199 1.40 1.42 17.32
C LEU A 199 0.23 2.41 17.50
N LEU A 200 -0.03 2.86 18.72
CA LEU A 200 -1.05 3.86 19.02
C LEU A 200 -0.72 5.22 18.38
N THR A 201 0.56 5.61 18.38
CA THR A 201 1.04 6.84 17.72
C THR A 201 0.74 6.79 16.22
N LEU A 202 1.05 5.68 15.56
CA LEU A 202 0.73 5.48 14.14
C LEU A 202 -0.78 5.45 13.90
N THR A 203 -1.55 4.78 14.76
CA THR A 203 -3.02 4.73 14.69
C THR A 203 -3.62 6.13 14.67
N ARG A 204 -3.20 6.99 15.60
CA ARG A 204 -3.66 8.40 15.67
C ARG A 204 -3.28 9.18 14.42
N LYS A 205 -2.07 8.96 13.90
CA LYS A 205 -1.59 9.64 12.69
C LYS A 205 -2.36 9.24 11.44
N VAL A 206 -2.61 7.94 11.24
CA VAL A 206 -3.43 7.44 10.14
C VAL A 206 -4.87 7.95 10.26
N SER A 207 -5.43 7.99 11.48
CA SER A 207 -6.76 8.57 11.72
C SER A 207 -6.83 10.04 11.31
N LEU A 208 -5.84 10.86 11.66
CA LEU A 208 -5.78 12.27 11.25
C LEU A 208 -5.69 12.40 9.73
N ILE A 209 -4.78 11.67 9.08
CA ILE A 209 -4.64 11.63 7.63
C ILE A 209 -5.99 11.28 6.97
N ARG A 210 -6.67 10.26 7.49
CA ARG A 210 -7.95 9.78 6.98
C ARG A 210 -9.07 10.83 7.02
N THR A 211 -9.04 11.76 7.99
CA THR A 211 -10.03 12.84 8.08
C THR A 211 -9.81 13.95 7.06
N LYS A 212 -8.54 14.21 6.68
CA LYS A 212 -8.16 15.32 5.79
C LYS A 212 -7.04 14.88 4.85
N PRO A 213 -7.25 13.86 3.99
CA PRO A 213 -6.18 13.21 3.23
C PRO A 213 -5.43 14.20 2.33
N LEU A 214 -6.13 15.18 1.77
CA LEU A 214 -5.56 16.22 0.92
C LEU A 214 -4.51 17.10 1.61
N GLN A 215 -4.59 17.30 2.93
CA GLN A 215 -3.61 18.11 3.68
C GLN A 215 -2.28 17.38 3.88
N TYR A 216 -2.27 16.07 3.77
CA TYR A 216 -1.10 15.22 3.97
C TYR A 216 -0.45 14.82 2.65
N ILE A 217 -0.98 15.32 1.54
CA ILE A 217 -0.39 15.18 0.22
C ILE A 217 0.23 16.55 -0.07
N ARG A 218 1.56 16.61 -0.18
CA ARG A 218 2.25 17.88 -0.45
C ARG A 218 1.75 18.44 -1.79
N THR A 219 1.18 19.64 -1.75
CA THR A 219 1.17 20.55 -2.89
C THR A 219 2.42 21.40 -2.81
N HIS A 220 3.29 21.34 -3.81
CA HIS A 220 4.49 22.17 -3.92
C HIS A 220 4.22 23.69 -3.95
N GLU A 221 2.97 24.14 -3.75
CA GLU A 221 2.52 25.52 -3.94
C GLU A 221 2.63 26.39 -2.68
N ASP A 222 2.93 25.83 -1.50
CA ASP A 222 2.99 26.61 -0.24
C ASP A 222 4.41 27.00 0.22
N ASP A 223 5.46 26.61 -0.51
CA ASP A 223 6.85 27.02 -0.17
C ASP A 223 7.26 28.26 -0.99
N MET A 224 6.83 29.43 -0.52
CA MET A 224 7.50 30.69 -0.87
C MET A 224 8.92 30.69 -0.27
N GLY A 225 9.93 30.47 -1.11
CA GLY A 225 11.24 31.11 -0.91
C GLY A 225 12.45 30.22 -0.60
N ILE A 226 12.44 28.93 -0.92
CA ILE A 226 13.68 28.15 -0.98
C ILE A 226 13.73 27.40 -2.32
N GLN A 227 14.53 27.90 -3.27
CA GLN A 227 14.94 27.11 -4.43
C GLN A 227 15.86 25.99 -3.94
N VAL A 228 15.30 24.81 -3.70
CA VAL A 228 16.10 23.60 -3.62
C VAL A 228 16.17 23.00 -5.01
N THR A 229 17.27 23.23 -5.70
CA THR A 229 17.64 22.53 -6.92
C THR A 229 17.96 21.07 -6.58
N TYR A 230 17.00 20.18 -6.82
CA TYR A 230 17.28 18.75 -6.96
C TYR A 230 17.31 18.41 -8.44
N SER A 231 18.42 17.86 -8.90
CA SER A 231 18.62 17.39 -10.27
C SER A 231 18.17 15.93 -10.41
N ASP A 232 17.34 15.72 -11.43
CA ASP A 232 17.08 14.50 -12.21
C ASP A 232 15.91 13.54 -11.87
N SER A 233 14.72 13.92 -12.36
CA SER A 233 14.14 13.50 -13.66
C SER A 233 13.56 12.09 -13.88
N PHE A 234 12.92 11.48 -12.86
CA PHE A 234 12.11 10.27 -13.12
C PHE A 234 10.78 10.13 -12.38
N ILE A 235 10.41 11.09 -11.53
CA ILE A 235 9.31 10.89 -10.59
C ILE A 235 8.32 12.09 -10.54
N GLU A 236 8.72 13.29 -11.00
CA GLU A 236 7.91 14.51 -10.84
C GLU A 236 6.64 14.55 -11.71
N ASP A 237 6.66 14.12 -12.97
CA ASP A 237 5.46 14.21 -13.83
C ASP A 237 4.39 13.19 -13.46
N SER A 238 4.82 12.01 -13.00
CA SER A 238 3.93 10.96 -12.47
C SER A 238 3.29 11.41 -11.16
N GLU A 239 4.08 11.98 -10.25
CA GLU A 239 3.59 12.45 -8.96
C GLU A 239 2.71 13.70 -9.09
N LYS A 240 3.04 14.63 -10.00
CA LYS A 240 2.21 15.81 -10.28
C LYS A 240 0.91 15.44 -10.99
N ALA A 241 0.95 14.52 -11.96
CA ALA A 241 -0.28 14.00 -12.59
C ALA A 241 -1.15 13.20 -11.60
N GLN A 242 -0.54 12.46 -10.67
CA GLN A 242 -1.24 11.77 -9.58
C GLN A 242 -1.84 12.75 -8.58
N LEU A 243 -1.12 13.82 -8.24
CA LEU A 243 -1.58 14.89 -7.36
C LEU A 243 -2.80 15.61 -7.96
N GLU A 244 -2.75 15.93 -9.25
CA GLU A 244 -3.88 16.53 -9.96
C GLU A 244 -5.05 15.55 -10.09
N SER A 245 -4.80 14.27 -10.41
CA SER A 245 -5.82 13.21 -10.41
C SER A 245 -6.53 13.12 -9.06
N MET A 246 -5.79 13.09 -7.95
CA MET A 246 -6.37 13.06 -6.60
C MET A 246 -7.21 14.29 -6.27
N LYS A 247 -6.77 15.49 -6.66
CA LYS A 247 -7.56 16.73 -6.46
C LYS A 247 -8.90 16.65 -7.20
N THR A 248 -8.95 16.01 -8.37
CA THR A 248 -10.22 15.79 -9.10
C THR A 248 -11.15 14.78 -8.42
N TRP A 249 -10.63 13.81 -7.67
CA TRP A 249 -11.46 12.80 -6.99
C TRP A 249 -12.34 13.39 -5.89
N PHE A 250 -11.86 14.43 -5.21
CA PHE A 250 -12.56 15.03 -4.07
C PHE A 250 -13.30 16.33 -4.41
N THR A 251 -13.11 16.89 -5.60
CA THR A 251 -13.73 18.18 -6.01
C THR A 251 -15.08 18.03 -6.71
N GLY A 252 -15.59 16.81 -6.88
CA GLY A 252 -16.89 16.53 -7.49
C GLY A 252 -16.82 16.65 -9.01
N ALA A 253 -16.94 15.51 -9.69
CA ALA A 253 -17.07 15.46 -11.15
C ALA A 253 -18.20 16.40 -11.62
N PRO A 254 -18.06 17.04 -12.80
CA PRO A 254 -19.15 17.82 -13.38
C PRO A 254 -20.38 16.93 -13.53
N LYS A 255 -21.51 17.38 -12.97
CA LYS A 255 -22.80 16.71 -13.11
C LYS A 255 -23.14 16.59 -14.61
N GLN A 256 -22.84 15.45 -15.22
CA GLN A 256 -23.52 15.06 -16.44
C GLN A 256 -24.92 14.61 -16.04
N SER A 257 -25.89 15.42 -16.43
CA SER A 257 -27.30 15.20 -16.23
C SER A 257 -27.78 13.97 -17.00
N GLN A 258 -28.61 13.18 -16.29
CA GLN A 258 -29.56 12.15 -16.73
C GLN A 258 -29.10 10.70 -16.68
N GLY A 259 -29.67 10.00 -15.69
CA GLY A 259 -29.54 8.58 -15.41
C GLY A 259 -29.38 8.38 -13.91
N GLU A 260 -30.47 8.32 -13.15
CA GLU A 260 -30.43 7.93 -11.74
C GLU A 260 -29.77 6.56 -11.58
N VAL A 261 -28.52 6.55 -11.14
CA VAL A 261 -27.93 5.42 -10.42
C VAL A 261 -27.61 5.95 -9.03
N ILE A 262 -28.56 5.79 -8.11
CA ILE A 262 -28.32 5.95 -6.68
C ILE A 262 -27.54 4.71 -6.24
N ALA A 263 -26.23 4.70 -6.49
CA ALA A 263 -25.32 3.85 -5.74
C ALA A 263 -24.91 4.61 -4.47
N GLN A 264 -25.80 4.65 -3.48
CA GLN A 264 -25.36 4.84 -2.09
C GLN A 264 -24.57 3.60 -1.67
N MET A 265 -23.33 3.45 -2.11
CA MET A 265 -22.38 2.55 -1.44
C MET A 265 -21.86 3.29 -0.21
N SER A 266 -22.68 3.29 0.84
CA SER A 266 -22.20 3.65 2.17
C SER A 266 -21.14 2.64 2.57
N TYR A 267 -19.93 3.12 2.88
CA TYR A 267 -19.00 2.39 3.73
C TYR A 267 -19.59 2.35 5.13
N SER A 268 -20.55 1.45 5.35
CA SER A 268 -21.12 1.23 6.66
C SER A 268 -20.24 0.23 7.39
N TYR A 269 -19.27 0.73 8.14
CA TYR A 269 -18.78 -0.02 9.29
C TYR A 269 -19.91 -0.06 10.32
N LYS A 270 -20.43 -1.25 10.65
CA LYS A 270 -21.00 -1.47 11.98
C LYS A 270 -19.83 -1.49 12.96
N MET A 271 -19.27 -0.31 13.24
CA MET A 271 -18.55 -0.12 14.50
C MET A 271 -19.62 -0.29 15.58
N THR A 272 -19.52 -1.32 16.42
CA THR A 272 -20.40 -1.49 17.59
C THR A 272 -20.19 -0.42 18.67
N GLY A 273 -19.52 0.69 18.34
CA GLY A 273 -19.48 1.92 19.12
C GLY A 273 -19.12 3.11 18.23
N LYS A 274 -19.78 4.26 18.42
CA LYS A 274 -19.38 5.52 17.78
C LYS A 274 -17.97 5.90 18.25
N PHE A 275 -17.02 6.01 17.33
CA PHE A 275 -15.67 6.52 17.61
C PHE A 275 -15.75 8.04 17.84
N ASP A 276 -15.47 8.47 19.07
CA ASP A 276 -15.33 9.86 19.48
C ASP A 276 -13.84 10.22 19.63
N PRO A 277 -13.29 11.06 18.75
CA PRO A 277 -11.87 11.45 18.75
C PRO A 277 -11.49 12.43 19.88
N SER A 278 -12.45 12.94 20.64
CA SER A 278 -12.20 13.80 21.82
C SER A 278 -12.04 13.00 23.13
N ARG A 279 -12.25 11.68 23.07
CA ARG A 279 -12.30 10.82 24.25
C ARG A 279 -10.89 10.40 24.67
N VAL A 280 -10.54 10.73 25.91
CA VAL A 280 -9.19 10.49 26.50
C VAL A 280 -9.10 9.11 27.19
N ASP A 281 -10.22 8.41 27.36
CA ASP A 281 -10.25 7.07 27.96
C ASP A 281 -10.27 5.96 26.90
N ASN A 282 -9.61 4.84 27.23
CA ASN A 282 -9.42 3.68 26.35
C ASN A 282 -10.61 2.69 26.38
N THR A 283 -11.85 3.14 26.63
CA THR A 283 -12.98 2.21 26.87
C THR A 283 -13.56 1.54 25.63
N TYR A 284 -13.02 1.80 24.43
CA TYR A 284 -13.33 1.00 23.23
C TYR A 284 -12.78 -0.45 23.31
N LEU A 285 -11.93 -0.75 24.29
CA LEU A 285 -11.19 -2.00 24.45
C LEU A 285 -11.77 -2.96 25.51
N ARG A 286 -13.04 -2.80 25.92
CA ARG A 286 -13.71 -3.79 26.78
C ARG A 286 -15.08 -4.14 26.23
N ASP A 287 -15.12 -5.18 25.40
CA ASP A 287 -16.27 -6.07 25.45
C ASP A 287 -16.09 -7.07 26.59
N LYS A 288 -17.22 -7.29 27.26
CA LYS A 288 -17.37 -7.95 28.55
C LYS A 288 -16.94 -9.41 28.49
N ASP A 289 -15.85 -9.74 29.18
CA ASP A 289 -15.85 -10.97 29.96
C ASP A 289 -16.56 -10.69 31.29
N SER A 290 -17.80 -11.19 31.39
CA SER A 290 -18.29 -11.96 32.55
C SER A 290 -19.80 -12.22 32.47
N SER A 291 -20.13 -13.52 32.56
CA SER A 291 -21.35 -14.11 33.15
C SER A 291 -22.52 -14.43 32.20
N LYS A 292 -22.53 -15.63 31.62
CA LYS A 292 -23.17 -16.83 32.21
C LYS A 292 -22.83 -18.08 31.41
#